data_AF-A0A3C1X4C8-F1
#
_entry.id   AF-A0A3C1X4C8-F1
#
_cell.length_a   1.000
_cell.length_b   1.000
_cell.length_c   1.000
_cell.angle_alpha   90.00
_cell.angle_beta   90.00
_cell.angle_gamma   90.00
#
_symmetry.space_group_name_H-M   'P 1'
#
loop_
_entity.id
_entity.type
_entity.pdbx_description
1 polymer ?
#
loop_
_entity_poly.entity_id
_entity_poly.type
_entity_poly.pdbx_seq_one_letter_code
_entity_poly.pdbx_strand_id
1 'polypeptide(L)'
;SGAGRGRVIFGRDEFYFAVLGQPSLKEAWMWQFGGHHLAVNATIVGTKITLAPSLTGGQPMHYKAGQRAVSQMSEEIVVAAKLVQSLTVEQRGKAVVSERFGDMVWGPGRDDMVPQPEGIQGRDLSAEQRQQLLS
;
A
#
# COMPACT_ATOMS: atom_id res chain seq x y z
N SER A 1 -20.02 -28.56 -6.12
CA SER A 1 -19.67 -27.12 -6.19
C SER A 1 -18.32 -26.92 -5.52
N GLY A 2 -17.37 -26.24 -6.18
CA GLY A 2 -16.05 -25.94 -5.59
C GLY A 2 -14.90 -26.07 -6.59
N ALA A 3 -14.85 -25.19 -7.60
CA ALA A 3 -13.70 -25.02 -8.47
C ALA A 3 -13.23 -23.56 -8.36
N GLY A 4 -12.01 -23.34 -7.88
CA GLY A 4 -11.46 -22.00 -7.69
C GLY A 4 -10.24 -21.94 -6.80
N ARG A 5 -9.19 -22.72 -7.10
CA ARG A 5 -7.84 -22.42 -6.59
C ARG A 5 -6.89 -22.36 -7.79
N GLY A 6 -6.85 -21.19 -8.42
CA GLY A 6 -5.76 -20.85 -9.33
C GLY A 6 -4.45 -20.91 -8.56
N ARG A 7 -3.45 -21.59 -9.14
CA ARG A 7 -2.09 -21.69 -8.59
C ARG A 7 -1.55 -20.26 -8.42
N VAL A 8 -1.05 -19.91 -7.24
CA VAL A 8 -0.40 -18.60 -7.03
C VAL A 8 0.87 -18.57 -7.86
N ILE A 9 0.93 -17.67 -8.85
CA ILE A 9 2.10 -17.49 -9.72
C ILE A 9 2.87 -16.27 -9.22
N PHE A 10 4.15 -16.47 -8.96
CA PHE A 10 5.10 -15.43 -8.57
C PHE A 10 6.14 -15.33 -9.67
N GLY A 11 6.56 -14.12 -10.02
CA GLY A 11 7.65 -13.94 -10.97
C GLY A 11 7.62 -12.59 -11.68
N ARG A 12 8.71 -12.28 -12.36
CA ARG A 12 8.87 -11.04 -13.14
C ARG A 12 7.89 -10.94 -14.32
N ASP A 13 7.33 -12.08 -14.74
CA ASP A 13 6.43 -12.17 -15.90
C ASP A 13 4.98 -11.85 -15.52
N GLU A 14 4.69 -11.64 -14.22
CA GLU A 14 3.35 -11.32 -13.70
C GLU A 14 3.12 -9.81 -13.54
N PHE A 15 3.81 -9.00 -14.35
CA PHE A 15 3.68 -7.55 -14.39
C PHE A 15 3.25 -7.09 -15.77
N TYR A 16 2.34 -6.13 -15.79
CA TYR A 16 1.70 -5.60 -16.99
C TYR A 16 1.82 -4.09 -17.02
N PHE A 17 1.86 -3.54 -18.23
CA PHE A 17 1.81 -2.11 -18.47
C PHE A 17 0.62 -1.81 -19.36
N ALA A 18 -0.15 -0.78 -19.00
CA ALA A 18 -1.28 -0.31 -19.78
C ALA A 18 -1.22 1.21 -19.95
N VAL A 19 -1.70 1.68 -21.09
CA VAL A 19 -1.94 3.10 -21.36
C VAL A 19 -3.43 3.28 -21.59
N LEU A 20 -4.02 4.21 -20.84
CA LEU A 20 -5.44 4.54 -20.94
C LEU A 20 -5.57 5.97 -21.47
N GLY A 21 -6.21 6.09 -22.63
CA GLY A 21 -6.27 7.33 -23.39
C GLY A 21 -5.04 7.53 -24.29
N GLN A 22 -4.96 8.70 -24.92
CA GLN A 22 -3.88 9.07 -25.81
C GLN A 22 -2.86 9.93 -25.05
N PRO A 23 -1.57 9.54 -25.00
CA PRO A 23 -0.53 10.38 -24.44
C PRO A 23 -0.56 11.80 -25.02
N SER A 24 -0.61 12.79 -24.13
CA SER A 24 -0.79 14.19 -24.47
C SER A 24 -0.03 15.10 -23.51
N LEU A 25 0.39 16.26 -24.02
CA LEU A 25 0.99 17.33 -23.22
C LEU A 25 -0.06 18.26 -22.57
N LYS A 26 -1.34 18.07 -22.89
CA LYS A 26 -2.43 18.94 -22.45
C LYS A 26 -3.60 18.13 -21.89
N GLU A 27 -4.04 17.13 -22.65
CA GLU A 27 -5.20 16.32 -22.33
C GLU A 27 -4.88 15.27 -21.26
N ALA A 28 -5.93 14.83 -20.56
CA ALA A 28 -5.82 13.79 -19.56
C ALA A 28 -5.51 12.42 -20.19
N TRP A 29 -4.52 11.71 -19.63
CA TRP A 29 -4.25 10.32 -19.95
C TRP A 29 -3.61 9.63 -18.75
N MET A 30 -3.55 8.30 -18.78
CA MET A 30 -2.98 7.51 -17.70
C MET A 30 -2.06 6.43 -18.25
N TRP A 31 -1.04 6.09 -17.47
CA TRP A 31 -0.41 4.79 -17.57
C TRP A 31 -0.55 4.04 -16.24
N GLN A 32 -0.61 2.73 -16.34
CA GLN A 32 -0.67 1.81 -15.20
C GLN A 32 0.46 0.80 -15.33
N PHE A 33 1.17 0.57 -14.24
CA PHE A 33 2.12 -0.53 -14.12
C PHE A 33 1.75 -1.35 -12.88
N GLY A 34 1.49 -2.63 -13.06
CA GLY A 34 1.05 -3.45 -11.93
C GLY A 34 1.03 -4.94 -12.21
N GLY A 35 0.61 -5.70 -11.22
CA GLY A 35 0.72 -7.15 -11.22
C GLY A 35 0.57 -7.72 -9.81
N HIS A 36 1.14 -8.90 -9.61
CA HIS A 36 0.95 -9.79 -8.45
C HIS A 36 0.80 -9.11 -7.06
N HIS A 37 1.58 -8.06 -6.73
CA HIS A 37 1.36 -7.24 -5.51
C HIS A 37 1.71 -5.74 -5.69
N LEU A 38 1.86 -5.27 -6.93
CA LEU A 38 2.18 -3.88 -7.24
C LEU A 38 1.07 -3.28 -8.10
N ALA A 39 0.67 -2.05 -7.80
CA ALA A 39 -0.12 -1.24 -8.71
C ALA A 39 0.33 0.21 -8.59
N VAL A 40 0.80 0.78 -9.69
CA VAL A 40 1.15 2.20 -9.82
C VAL A 40 0.28 2.76 -10.91
N ASN A 41 -0.59 3.71 -10.54
CA ASN A 41 -1.49 4.37 -11.45
C ASN A 41 -1.10 5.84 -11.56
N ALA A 42 -0.61 6.26 -12.72
CA ALA A 42 -0.23 7.64 -12.96
C ALA A 42 -1.22 8.32 -13.88
N THR A 43 -2.01 9.24 -13.31
CA THR A 43 -2.86 10.14 -14.09
C THR A 43 -2.10 11.41 -14.42
N ILE A 44 -2.08 11.80 -15.69
CA ILE A 44 -1.36 12.96 -16.20
C ILE A 44 -2.37 13.92 -16.82
N VAL A 45 -2.33 15.19 -16.40
CA VAL A 45 -3.16 16.28 -16.95
C VAL A 45 -2.29 17.51 -17.12
N GLY A 46 -1.91 17.81 -18.37
CA GLY A 46 -0.90 18.84 -18.65
C GLY A 46 0.43 18.53 -17.97
N THR A 47 0.88 19.40 -17.07
CA THR A 47 2.10 19.22 -16.26
C THR A 47 1.87 18.55 -14.91
N LYS A 48 0.61 18.25 -14.56
CA LYS A 48 0.25 17.65 -13.27
C LYS A 48 0.25 16.13 -13.39
N ILE A 49 0.85 15.47 -12.39
CA ILE A 49 0.89 14.01 -12.27
C ILE A 49 0.33 13.63 -10.91
N THR A 50 -0.53 12.61 -10.87
CA THR A 50 -1.02 12.00 -9.62
C THR A 50 -0.77 10.51 -9.66
N LEU A 51 -0.11 9.99 -8.62
CA LEU A 51 0.20 8.56 -8.45
C LEU A 51 -0.81 7.89 -7.51
N ALA A 52 -2.09 7.96 -7.86
CA ALA A 52 -3.17 7.43 -7.04
C ALA A 52 -4.29 6.79 -7.88
N PRO A 53 -4.90 5.70 -7.40
CA PRO A 53 -4.48 4.90 -6.23
C PRO A 53 -3.16 4.17 -6.51
N SER A 54 -2.36 3.85 -5.48
CA SER A 54 -1.16 3.01 -5.62
C SER A 54 -1.14 1.94 -4.52
N LEU A 55 -0.61 0.77 -4.85
CA LEU A 55 -0.40 -0.37 -3.94
C LEU A 55 1.03 -0.85 -4.10
N THR A 56 1.88 -0.65 -3.10
CA THR A 56 3.30 -1.03 -3.13
C THR A 56 3.57 -2.29 -2.32
N GLY A 57 2.80 -3.35 -2.54
CA GLY A 57 2.93 -4.61 -1.80
C GLY A 57 4.01 -5.54 -2.36
N GLY A 58 4.25 -6.62 -1.65
CA GLY A 58 5.25 -7.61 -2.01
C GLY A 58 4.92 -9.02 -1.50
N GLN A 59 5.17 -10.03 -2.34
CA GLN A 59 5.19 -11.42 -1.91
C GLN A 59 6.07 -12.24 -2.88
N PRO A 60 7.11 -12.93 -2.39
CA PRO A 60 7.66 -12.86 -1.03
C PRO A 60 8.36 -11.51 -0.75
N MET A 61 8.29 -11.03 0.49
CA MET A 61 8.95 -9.78 0.91
C MET A 61 10.48 -9.87 0.88
N HIS A 62 11.03 -11.08 1.05
CA HIS A 62 12.46 -11.34 0.97
C HIS A 62 12.74 -12.44 -0.03
N TYR A 63 13.66 -12.21 -0.96
CA TYR A 63 14.08 -13.22 -1.95
C TYR A 63 15.50 -12.97 -2.45
N LYS A 64 16.02 -13.92 -3.24
CA LYS A 64 17.30 -13.77 -3.94
C LYS A 64 17.07 -13.58 -5.44
N ALA A 65 17.63 -12.52 -5.99
CA ALA A 65 17.74 -12.29 -7.43
C ALA A 65 19.19 -12.56 -7.85
N GLY A 66 19.48 -13.81 -8.24
CA GLY A 66 20.87 -14.26 -8.42
C GLY A 66 21.64 -14.19 -7.10
N GLN A 67 22.73 -13.42 -7.07
CA GLN A 67 23.53 -13.20 -5.85
C GLN A 67 22.98 -12.07 -4.96
N ARG A 68 22.04 -11.24 -5.45
CA ARG A 68 21.49 -10.12 -4.71
C ARG A 68 20.38 -10.59 -3.77
N ALA A 69 20.51 -10.30 -2.48
CA ALA A 69 19.39 -10.35 -1.55
C ALA A 69 18.50 -9.12 -1.77
N VAL A 70 17.21 -9.34 -1.93
CA VAL A 70 16.21 -8.28 -2.07
C VAL A 70 15.27 -8.35 -0.89
N SER A 71 15.02 -7.20 -0.29
CA SER A 71 14.04 -6.99 0.76
C SER A 71 13.12 -5.86 0.34
N GLN A 72 11.87 -6.17 0.08
CA GLN A 72 10.87 -5.21 -0.38
C GLN A 72 10.35 -4.40 0.81
N MET A 73 10.01 -3.13 0.57
CA MET A 73 9.46 -2.19 1.57
C MET A 73 10.26 -2.04 2.88
N SER A 74 11.58 -2.31 2.86
CA SER A 74 12.37 -2.32 4.10
C SER A 74 12.40 -0.97 4.81
N GLU A 75 12.45 0.12 4.06
CA GLU A 75 12.50 1.46 4.63
C GLU A 75 11.16 1.83 5.28
N GLU A 76 10.06 1.54 4.60
CA GLU A 76 8.69 1.74 5.07
C GLU A 76 8.42 0.92 6.33
N ILE A 77 8.85 -0.35 6.37
CA ILE A 77 8.74 -1.20 7.56
C ILE A 77 9.53 -0.60 8.73
N VAL A 78 10.74 -0.08 8.48
CA VAL A 78 11.57 0.55 9.52
C VAL A 78 10.92 1.82 10.04
N VAL A 79 10.38 2.68 9.17
CA VAL A 79 9.68 3.93 9.57
C VAL A 79 8.42 3.60 10.36
N ALA A 80 7.59 2.66 9.88
CA ALA A 80 6.38 2.22 10.58
C ALA A 80 6.71 1.64 11.97
N ALA A 81 7.74 0.81 12.07
CA ALA A 81 8.18 0.25 13.35
C ALA A 81 8.66 1.35 14.32
N LYS A 82 9.41 2.35 13.84
CA LYS A 82 9.85 3.49 14.64
C LYS A 82 8.67 4.30 15.18
N LEU A 83 7.65 4.55 14.37
CA LEU A 83 6.43 5.23 14.83
C LEU A 83 5.73 4.43 15.93
N VAL A 84 5.53 3.12 15.76
CA VAL A 84 4.86 2.28 16.77
C VAL A 84 5.68 2.17 18.07
N GLN A 85 7.01 2.22 17.96
CA GLN A 85 7.92 2.22 19.11
C GLN A 85 7.99 3.57 19.84
N SER A 86 7.70 4.68 19.16
CA SER A 86 7.69 6.02 19.77
C SER A 86 6.40 6.34 20.52
N LEU A 87 5.35 5.53 20.37
CA LEU A 87 4.09 5.69 21.09
C LEU A 87 4.25 5.42 22.60
N THR A 88 3.62 6.27 23.42
CA THR A 88 3.41 6.01 24.85
C THR A 88 2.50 4.78 25.05
N VAL A 89 2.44 4.26 26.29
CA VAL A 89 1.56 3.13 26.63
C VAL A 89 0.10 3.46 26.35
N GLU A 90 -0.33 4.68 26.70
CA GLU A 90 -1.69 5.16 26.49
C GLU A 90 -2.02 5.31 25.00
N GLN A 91 -1.08 5.86 24.22
CA GLN A 91 -1.24 5.99 22.77
C GLN A 91 -1.28 4.62 22.09
N ARG A 92 -0.40 3.69 22.49
CA ARG A 92 -0.37 2.32 21.95
C ARG A 92 -1.68 1.59 22.24
N GLY A 93 -2.26 1.77 23.42
CA GLY A 93 -3.57 1.21 23.78
C GLY A 93 -4.72 1.71 22.88
N LYS A 94 -4.59 2.90 22.28
CA LYS A 94 -5.53 3.40 21.26
C LYS A 94 -5.16 2.94 19.84
N ALA A 95 -3.87 2.85 19.53
CA ALA A 95 -3.37 2.57 18.18
C ALA A 95 -3.50 1.09 17.77
N VAL A 96 -3.36 0.16 18.72
CA VAL A 96 -3.46 -1.28 18.46
C VAL A 96 -4.91 -1.72 18.60
N VAL A 97 -5.58 -1.94 17.46
CA VAL A 97 -7.01 -2.26 17.40
C VAL A 97 -7.31 -3.76 17.51
N SER A 98 -6.33 -4.62 17.27
CA SER A 98 -6.45 -6.08 17.36
C SER A 98 -5.09 -6.73 17.56
N GLU A 99 -5.05 -7.85 18.30
CA GLU A 99 -3.87 -8.71 18.43
C GLU A 99 -3.79 -9.78 17.33
N ARG A 100 -4.84 -9.91 16.50
CA ARG A 100 -4.90 -10.86 15.39
C ARG A 100 -4.92 -10.12 14.07
N PHE A 101 -4.09 -10.60 13.14
CA PHE A 101 -4.19 -10.26 11.73
C PHE A 101 -5.48 -10.88 11.18
N GLY A 102 -6.43 -10.05 10.77
CA GLY A 102 -7.68 -10.45 10.15
C GLY A 102 -7.74 -10.01 8.68
N ASP A 103 -8.80 -10.43 8.00
CA ASP A 103 -9.12 -9.94 6.66
C ASP A 103 -9.40 -8.43 6.68
N MET A 104 -9.24 -7.81 5.51
CA MET A 104 -9.51 -6.38 5.35
C MET A 104 -10.96 -6.08 5.75
N VAL A 105 -11.13 -5.17 6.71
CA VAL A 105 -12.47 -4.78 7.21
C VAL A 105 -13.26 -4.09 6.11
N TRP A 106 -12.60 -3.43 5.16
CA TRP A 106 -13.23 -2.81 3.98
C TRP A 106 -12.46 -3.17 2.71
N GLY A 107 -13.14 -3.74 1.72
CA GLY A 107 -12.49 -4.19 0.49
C GLY A 107 -13.47 -4.30 -0.68
N PRO A 108 -13.00 -4.72 -1.86
CA PRO A 108 -13.81 -4.78 -3.07
C PRO A 108 -15.13 -5.54 -2.87
N GLY A 109 -16.24 -4.98 -3.36
CA GLY A 109 -17.58 -5.57 -3.23
C GLY A 109 -18.29 -5.25 -1.91
N ARG A 110 -17.76 -4.33 -1.10
CA ARG A 110 -18.35 -3.83 0.14
C ARG A 110 -18.56 -2.31 0.07
N ASP A 111 -19.16 -1.85 -1.03
CA ASP A 111 -19.19 -0.43 -1.40
C ASP A 111 -20.11 0.42 -0.49
N ASP A 112 -21.13 -0.19 0.13
CA ASP A 112 -22.06 0.48 1.06
C ASP A 112 -21.58 0.49 2.52
N MET A 113 -20.39 -0.04 2.80
CA MET A 113 -19.87 -0.16 4.16
C MET A 113 -19.10 1.10 4.57
N VAL A 114 -19.45 1.66 5.73
CA VAL A 114 -18.71 2.74 6.39
C VAL A 114 -17.85 2.16 7.53
N PRO A 115 -16.51 2.19 7.43
CA PRO A 115 -15.65 1.63 8.47
C PRO A 115 -15.78 2.45 9.76
N GLN A 116 -15.72 1.75 10.90
CA GLN A 116 -15.70 2.40 12.20
C GLN A 116 -14.39 3.20 12.36
N PRO A 117 -14.43 4.40 12.97
CA PRO A 117 -13.22 5.17 13.23
C PRO A 117 -12.46 4.55 14.41
N GLU A 118 -11.56 3.63 14.09
CA GLU A 118 -10.70 2.95 15.06
C GLU A 118 -9.26 3.50 15.00
N GLY A 119 -8.48 3.27 16.06
CA GLY A 119 -7.08 3.69 16.13
C GLY A 119 -6.86 5.05 16.78
N ILE A 120 -5.59 5.47 16.83
CA ILE A 120 -5.17 6.77 17.37
C ILE A 120 -5.39 7.88 16.35
N GLN A 121 -5.94 9.02 16.80
CA GLN A 121 -6.08 10.21 15.97
C GLN A 121 -4.75 10.95 15.85
N GLY A 122 -4.44 11.52 14.67
CA GLY A 122 -3.19 12.26 14.45
C GLY A 122 -3.00 13.47 15.38
N ARG A 123 -4.10 14.06 15.90
CA ARG A 123 -4.05 15.14 16.89
C ARG A 123 -3.57 14.68 18.28
N ASP A 124 -3.72 13.39 18.60
CA ASP A 124 -3.30 12.80 19.88
C ASP A 124 -1.82 12.37 19.87
N LEU A 125 -1.14 12.52 18.72
CA LEU A 125 0.30 12.29 18.57
C LEU A 125 1.10 13.54 18.97
N SER A 126 2.36 13.36 19.38
CA SER A 126 3.30 14.48 19.54
C SER A 126 3.65 15.09 18.17
N ALA A 127 4.32 16.25 18.16
CA ALA A 127 4.79 16.85 16.91
C ALA A 127 5.79 15.92 16.18
N GLU A 128 6.67 15.27 16.93
CA GLU A 128 7.67 14.33 16.43
C GLU A 128 7.02 13.06 15.89
N GLN A 129 6.03 12.51 16.59
CA GLN A 129 5.27 11.34 16.13
C GLN A 129 4.46 11.65 14.86
N ARG A 130 3.83 12.84 14.77
CA ARG A 130 3.18 13.28 13.52
C ARG A 130 4.17 13.41 12.38
N GLN A 131 5.36 13.94 12.64
CA GLN A 131 6.40 14.03 11.64
C GLN A 131 6.84 12.65 11.13
N GLN A 132 6.94 11.66 12.03
CA GLN A 132 7.23 10.26 11.66
C GLN A 132 6.10 9.59 10.88
N LEU A 133 4.84 9.99 11.11
CA LEU A 133 3.68 9.48 10.36
C LEU A 133 3.65 10.02 8.92
N LEU A 134 4.17 11.24 8.70
CA LEU A 134 4.12 11.94 7.41
C LEU A 134 5.43 11.84 6.60
N SER A 135 6.48 11.25 7.18
CA SER A 135 7.78 11.03 6.53
C SER A 135 7.77 9.77 5.68
#